data_AF-A0A1V0ACP8-F1
#
_entry.id   AF-A0A1V0ACP8-F1
#
_cell.length_a   1.000
_cell.length_b   1.000
_cell.length_c   1.000
_cell.angle_alpha   90.00
_cell.angle_beta   90.00
_cell.angle_gamma   90.00
#
_symmetry.space_group_name_H-M   'P 1'
#
loop_
_entity.id
_entity.type
_entity.pdbx_description
1 polymer ?
#
loop_
_entity_poly.entity_id
_entity_poly.type
_entity_poly.pdbx_seq_one_letter_code
_entity_poly.pdbx_strand_id
1 'polypeptide(L)'
;MGSATRAALLDAADRHLETDPARIGHYLLTAERPELRPRVFCREEFVEVRRKGSYLLLGVVAACEELARSGTRLLGGTGFRSALLLTVGRDDGGRFTVREVEEPLDGDGNLPSIRAMFSPEGAQRAVELQEDGAGAHRAIAGEACRVFGLPAGTAVTYDMGS
;
A
#
# COMPACT_ATOMS: atom_id res chain seq x y z
N MET A 1 -2.36 -5.42 22.07
CA MET A 1 -3.25 -4.41 21.44
C MET A 1 -4.53 -5.11 21.01
N GLY A 2 -5.70 -4.52 21.20
CA GLY A 2 -6.98 -5.12 20.79
C GLY A 2 -7.21 -5.07 19.27
N SER A 3 -8.02 -5.99 18.75
CA SER A 3 -8.36 -6.08 17.31
C SER A 3 -8.92 -4.77 16.75
N ALA A 4 -9.81 -4.11 17.49
CA ALA A 4 -10.41 -2.84 17.07
C ALA A 4 -9.39 -1.69 16.90
N THR A 5 -8.38 -1.61 17.78
CA THR A 5 -7.31 -0.60 17.66
C THR A 5 -6.44 -0.87 16.43
N ARG A 6 -6.11 -2.13 16.16
CA ARG A 6 -5.37 -2.52 14.95
C ARG A 6 -6.14 -2.14 13.69
N ALA A 7 -7.44 -2.43 13.65
CA ALA A 7 -8.29 -2.05 12.53
C ALA A 7 -8.34 -0.53 12.31
N ALA A 8 -8.49 0.25 13.39
CA ALA A 8 -8.51 1.71 13.30
C ALA A 8 -7.16 2.32 12.86
N LEU A 9 -6.04 1.67 13.21
CA LEU A 9 -4.70 2.06 12.74
C LEU A 9 -4.52 1.76 11.25
N LEU A 10 -4.98 0.59 10.80
CA LEU A 10 -4.94 0.24 9.38
C LEU A 10 -5.85 1.14 8.53
N ASP A 11 -7.05 1.50 9.02
CA ASP A 11 -7.92 2.50 8.38
C ASP A 11 -7.23 3.87 8.24
N ALA A 12 -6.39 4.25 9.20
CA ALA A 12 -5.62 5.48 9.10
C ALA A 12 -4.50 5.40 8.06
N ALA A 13 -3.86 4.24 7.91
CA ALA A 13 -2.86 4.00 6.87
C ALA A 13 -3.49 3.99 5.47
N ASP A 14 -4.53 3.19 5.28
CA ASP A 14 -5.29 3.05 4.03
C ASP A 14 -5.72 4.41 3.48
N ARG A 15 -6.47 5.19 4.26
CA ARG A 15 -6.88 6.55 3.85
C ARG A 15 -5.73 7.48 3.50
N HIS A 16 -4.60 7.36 4.19
CA HIS A 16 -3.43 8.18 3.89
C HIS A 16 -2.81 7.77 2.54
N LEU A 17 -2.66 6.47 2.32
CA LEU A 17 -2.06 5.92 1.10
C LEU A 17 -2.94 6.17 -0.13
N GLU A 18 -4.26 6.07 0.00
CA GLU A 18 -5.19 6.38 -1.10
C GLU A 18 -5.18 7.86 -1.51
N THR A 19 -4.77 8.76 -0.61
CA THR A 19 -4.84 10.22 -0.84
C THR A 19 -3.48 10.88 -1.06
N ASP A 20 -2.37 10.15 -0.96
CA ASP A 20 -1.02 10.67 -1.20
C ASP A 20 -0.61 10.44 -2.67
N PRO A 21 -0.66 11.48 -3.53
CA PRO A 21 -0.36 11.35 -4.94
C PRO A 21 1.11 11.06 -5.25
N ALA A 22 2.02 11.26 -4.29
CA ALA A 22 3.42 10.94 -4.50
C ALA A 22 3.68 9.41 -4.50
N ARG A 23 2.76 8.62 -3.94
CA ARG A 23 2.98 7.19 -3.66
C ARG A 23 2.87 6.28 -4.87
N ILE A 24 1.95 6.57 -5.78
CA ILE A 24 1.56 5.63 -6.85
C ILE A 24 2.39 5.79 -8.11
N GLY A 25 3.43 6.62 -8.06
CA GLY A 25 4.41 6.76 -9.13
C GLY A 25 3.75 7.26 -10.41
N HIS A 26 3.73 8.57 -10.63
CA HIS A 26 3.35 9.21 -11.91
C HIS A 26 1.93 8.98 -12.47
N TYR A 27 1.12 8.07 -11.92
CA TYR A 27 -0.25 7.77 -12.40
C TYR A 27 -0.29 7.54 -13.92
N LEU A 28 0.46 6.55 -14.39
CA LEU A 28 0.69 6.32 -15.82
C LEU A 28 -0.61 6.16 -16.61
N LEU A 29 -1.57 5.34 -16.14
CA LEU A 29 -2.84 5.19 -16.82
C LEU A 29 -3.66 6.47 -16.76
N THR A 30 -3.62 7.22 -15.67
CA THR A 30 -4.34 8.50 -15.58
C THR A 30 -3.76 9.50 -16.58
N ALA A 31 -2.44 9.52 -16.75
CA ALA A 31 -1.76 10.41 -17.66
C ALA A 31 -1.96 10.01 -19.12
N GLU A 32 -1.81 8.73 -19.45
CA GLU A 32 -1.81 8.26 -20.84
C GLU A 32 -3.19 7.87 -21.36
N ARG A 33 -4.05 7.35 -20.47
CA ARG A 33 -5.36 6.74 -20.81
C ARG A 33 -6.50 7.22 -19.89
N PRO A 34 -6.69 8.54 -19.70
CA PRO A 34 -7.69 9.09 -18.76
C PRO A 34 -9.12 8.67 -19.09
N GLU A 35 -9.41 8.32 -20.35
CA GLU A 35 -10.73 7.85 -20.79
C GLU A 35 -11.14 6.52 -20.13
N LEU A 36 -10.18 5.73 -19.66
CA LEU A 36 -10.43 4.47 -18.96
C LEU A 36 -10.80 4.68 -17.48
N ARG A 37 -10.72 5.91 -16.98
CA ARG A 37 -11.01 6.30 -15.59
C ARG A 37 -10.30 5.36 -14.59
N PRO A 38 -8.96 5.26 -14.66
CA PRO A 38 -8.19 4.42 -13.76
C PRO A 38 -8.46 4.75 -12.30
N ARG A 39 -8.30 3.74 -11.45
CA ARG A 39 -8.46 3.85 -10.01
C ARG A 39 -7.29 3.18 -9.31
N VAL A 40 -6.94 3.74 -8.19
CA VAL A 40 -5.98 3.19 -7.26
C VAL A 40 -6.66 2.16 -6.37
N PHE A 41 -5.96 1.06 -6.13
CA PHE A 41 -6.33 0.05 -5.15
C PHE A 41 -5.11 -0.27 -4.29
N CYS A 42 -5.27 -0.16 -2.98
CA CYS A 42 -4.21 -0.40 -2.01
C CYS A 42 -4.52 -1.60 -1.12
N ARG A 43 -3.46 -2.20 -0.57
CA ARG A 43 -3.53 -3.25 0.42
C ARG A 43 -2.39 -3.11 1.42
N GLU A 44 -2.76 -3.04 2.69
CA GLU A 44 -1.81 -2.96 3.80
C GLU A 44 -1.82 -4.24 4.63
N GLU A 45 -0.62 -4.69 4.95
CA GLU A 45 -0.38 -5.75 5.91
C GLU A 45 0.32 -5.19 7.14
N PHE A 46 -0.33 -5.33 8.29
CA PHE A 46 0.23 -4.93 9.56
C PHE A 46 1.47 -5.76 9.90
N VAL A 47 2.55 -5.07 10.27
CA VAL A 47 3.80 -5.66 10.76
C VAL A 47 3.87 -5.51 12.28
N GLU A 48 3.88 -4.28 12.77
CA GLU A 48 4.08 -4.00 14.19
C GLU A 48 3.46 -2.66 14.62
N VAL A 49 3.36 -2.47 15.94
CA VAL A 49 3.13 -1.15 16.52
C VAL A 49 4.08 -0.93 17.69
N ARG A 50 4.72 0.24 17.72
CA ARG A 50 5.58 0.67 18.83
C ARG A 50 5.16 2.04 19.34
N ARG A 51 5.48 2.35 20.59
CA ARG A 51 5.23 3.69 21.16
C ARG A 51 6.45 4.58 20.91
N LYS A 52 6.21 5.83 20.52
CA LYS A 52 7.23 6.89 20.38
C LYS A 52 6.67 8.16 21.04
N GLY A 53 6.92 8.31 22.34
CA GLY A 53 6.33 9.39 23.13
C GLY A 53 4.79 9.33 23.13
N SER A 54 4.15 10.42 22.71
CA SER A 54 2.69 10.52 22.53
C SER A 54 2.18 9.92 21.23
N TYR A 55 3.08 9.49 20.33
CA TYR A 55 2.76 8.92 19.03
C TYR A 55 2.93 7.40 19.03
N LEU A 56 2.36 6.77 18.00
CA LEU A 56 2.60 5.38 17.65
C LEU A 56 3.44 5.32 16.38
N LEU A 57 4.38 4.39 16.33
CA LEU A 57 5.02 3.96 15.11
C LEU A 57 4.27 2.71 14.64
N LEU A 58 3.57 2.84 13.51
CA LEU A 58 2.85 1.75 12.87
C LEU A 58 3.68 1.24 11.70
N GLY A 59 4.16 0.02 11.83
CA GLY A 59 4.84 -0.68 10.75
C GLY A 59 3.84 -1.42 9.87
N VAL A 60 3.89 -1.20 8.56
CA VAL A 60 3.09 -1.92 7.56
C VAL A 60 3.93 -2.32 6.35
N VAL A 61 3.49 -3.31 5.61
CA VAL A 61 3.86 -3.47 4.19
C VAL A 61 2.64 -3.09 3.38
N ALA A 62 2.80 -2.10 2.50
CA ALA A 62 1.74 -1.61 1.64
C ALA A 62 2.06 -1.97 0.19
N ALA A 63 1.03 -2.35 -0.57
CA ALA A 63 1.07 -2.44 -2.01
C ALA A 63 -0.09 -1.64 -2.59
N CYS A 64 0.16 -0.89 -3.65
CA CYS A 64 -0.90 -0.22 -4.40
C CYS A 64 -0.69 -0.41 -5.89
N GLU A 65 -1.79 -0.51 -6.64
CA GLU A 65 -1.78 -0.55 -8.10
C GLU A 65 -2.81 0.44 -8.66
N GLU A 66 -2.40 1.18 -9.68
CA GLU A 66 -3.29 1.90 -10.57
C GLU A 66 -3.84 0.92 -11.61
N LEU A 67 -5.16 0.71 -11.60
CA LEU A 67 -5.83 -0.27 -12.43
C LEU A 67 -6.98 0.38 -13.20
N ALA A 68 -7.23 -0.10 -14.41
CA ALA A 68 -8.36 0.31 -15.22
C ALA A 68 -9.01 -0.87 -15.96
N ARG A 69 -10.27 -0.70 -16.35
CA ARG A 69 -10.95 -1.66 -17.21
C ARG A 69 -10.85 -1.23 -18.67
N SER A 70 -10.41 -2.15 -19.53
CA SER A 70 -10.49 -2.01 -20.99
C SER A 70 -11.22 -3.21 -21.58
N GLY A 71 -12.50 -3.03 -21.91
CA GLY A 71 -13.36 -4.12 -22.37
C GLY A 71 -13.52 -5.23 -21.31
N THR A 72 -12.91 -6.38 -21.56
CA THR A 72 -12.88 -7.55 -20.67
C THR A 72 -11.55 -7.71 -19.93
N ARG A 73 -10.60 -6.78 -20.11
CA ARG A 73 -9.28 -6.83 -19.51
C ARG A 73 -9.18 -5.89 -18.31
N LEU A 74 -8.34 -6.28 -17.36
CA LEU A 74 -7.87 -5.43 -16.27
C LEU A 74 -6.46 -4.94 -16.64
N LEU A 75 -6.34 -3.65 -16.95
CA LEU A 75 -5.07 -3.03 -17.29
C LEU A 75 -4.36 -2.54 -16.02
N GLY A 76 -3.06 -2.80 -15.94
CA GLY A 76 -2.17 -2.29 -14.91
C GLY A 76 -1.37 -1.09 -15.40
N GLY A 77 -1.32 -0.05 -14.57
CA GLY A 77 -0.50 1.14 -14.75
C GLY A 77 0.69 1.10 -13.81
N THR A 78 0.84 2.17 -13.05
CA THR A 78 1.88 2.27 -12.02
C THR A 78 1.45 1.65 -10.71
N GLY A 79 2.42 1.29 -9.89
CA GLY A 79 2.19 0.74 -8.58
C GLY A 79 3.45 0.75 -7.75
N PHE A 80 3.31 0.43 -6.47
CA PHE A 80 4.44 0.25 -5.58
C PHE A 80 4.16 -0.87 -4.59
N ARG A 81 5.22 -1.42 -4.02
CA ARG A 81 5.17 -2.26 -2.83
C ARG A 81 6.33 -1.88 -1.94
N SER A 82 6.05 -1.49 -0.70
CA SER A 82 7.10 -1.06 0.23
C SER A 82 6.72 -1.31 1.69
N ALA A 83 7.74 -1.48 2.53
CA ALA A 83 7.61 -1.52 3.97
C ALA A 83 7.61 -0.06 4.45
N LEU A 84 6.59 0.36 5.16
CA LEU A 84 6.42 1.74 5.61
C LEU A 84 6.40 1.79 7.13
N LEU A 85 7.05 2.80 7.70
CA LEU A 85 6.93 3.13 9.10
C LEU A 85 6.18 4.46 9.24
N LEU A 86 4.96 4.38 9.76
CA LEU A 86 4.05 5.51 9.87
C LEU A 86 4.09 6.07 11.29
N THR A 87 4.38 7.35 11.45
CA THR A 87 4.14 8.06 12.71
C THR A 87 2.65 8.40 12.77
N VAL A 88 1.92 7.78 13.70
CA VAL A 88 0.49 7.94 13.89
C VAL A 88 0.20 8.69 15.19
N GLY A 89 -0.55 9.77 15.07
CA GLY A 89 -1.10 10.52 16.19
C GLY A 89 -2.62 10.37 16.28
N ARG A 90 -3.22 11.10 17.22
CA ARG A 90 -4.66 11.37 17.21
C ARG A 90 -4.93 12.80 16.75
N ASP A 91 -6.06 13.02 16.09
CA ASP A 91 -6.61 14.36 15.87
C ASP A 91 -7.45 14.81 17.08
N ASP A 92 -8.01 16.03 17.00
CA ASP A 92 -8.82 16.63 18.05
C ASP A 92 -10.13 15.85 18.32
N GLY A 93 -10.58 15.03 17.35
CA GLY A 93 -11.71 14.11 17.48
C GLY A 93 -11.32 12.74 18.04
N GLY A 94 -10.04 12.53 18.37
CA GLY A 94 -9.52 11.27 18.88
C GLY A 94 -9.31 10.18 17.83
N ARG A 95 -9.48 10.48 16.54
CA ARG A 95 -9.26 9.53 15.43
C ARG A 95 -7.77 9.40 15.13
N PHE A 96 -7.33 8.22 14.72
CA PHE A 96 -5.95 8.02 14.28
C PHE A 96 -5.69 8.71 12.93
N THR A 97 -4.57 9.42 12.86
CA THR A 97 -4.10 10.13 11.67
C THR A 97 -2.61 9.92 11.48
N VAL A 98 -2.19 9.55 10.26
CA VAL A 98 -0.79 9.52 9.86
C VAL A 98 -0.25 10.95 9.81
N ARG A 99 0.93 11.16 10.39
CA ARG A 99 1.64 12.45 10.46
C ARG A 99 2.89 12.45 9.59
N GLU A 100 3.63 11.35 9.61
CA GLU A 100 4.87 11.18 8.88
C GLU A 100 4.93 9.74 8.34
N VAL A 101 5.62 9.58 7.21
CA VAL A 101 5.91 8.29 6.61
C VAL A 101 7.42 8.20 6.39
N GLU A 102 8.02 7.14 6.89
CA GLU A 102 9.40 6.77 6.60
C GLU A 102 9.41 5.56 5.66
N GLU A 103 10.32 5.60 4.69
CA GLU A 103 10.48 4.62 3.63
C GLU A 103 11.90 4.05 3.64
N PRO A 104 12.07 2.77 3.27
CA PRO A 104 13.39 2.23 3.06
C PRO A 104 14.01 2.87 1.82
N LEU A 105 15.33 2.95 1.81
CA LEU A 105 16.08 3.32 0.62
C LEU A 105 15.87 2.27 -0.50
N ASP A 106 16.13 2.67 -1.74
CA ASP A 106 16.08 1.75 -2.89
C ASP A 106 17.37 0.93 -3.03
N GLY A 107 17.29 -0.13 -3.85
CA GLY A 107 18.42 -0.97 -4.23
C GLY A 107 19.11 -1.63 -3.03
N ASP A 108 20.44 -1.61 -3.03
CA ASP A 108 21.25 -2.24 -1.98
C ASP A 108 21.05 -1.61 -0.58
N GLY A 109 20.49 -0.39 -0.52
CA GLY A 109 20.16 0.29 0.73
C GLY A 109 18.85 -0.20 1.38
N ASN A 110 18.05 -0.99 0.66
CA ASN A 110 16.70 -1.35 1.08
C ASN A 110 16.66 -2.18 2.36
N LEU A 111 17.28 -3.35 2.35
CA LEU A 111 17.27 -4.27 3.49
C LEU A 111 17.93 -3.66 4.76
N PRO A 112 19.08 -2.96 4.68
CA PRO A 112 19.63 -2.23 5.82
C PRO A 112 18.66 -1.19 6.40
N SER A 113 17.95 -0.44 5.54
CA SER A 113 16.98 0.57 5.99
C SER A 113 15.79 -0.05 6.70
N ILE A 114 15.23 -1.15 6.16
CA ILE A 114 14.14 -1.89 6.82
C ILE A 114 14.58 -2.36 8.22
N ARG A 115 15.80 -2.87 8.37
CA ARG A 115 16.32 -3.30 9.67
C ARG A 115 16.52 -2.16 10.67
N ALA A 116 16.74 -0.94 10.20
CA ALA A 116 16.86 0.24 11.05
C ALA A 116 15.48 0.81 11.44
N MET A 117 14.52 0.77 10.54
CA MET A 117 13.17 1.31 10.73
C MET A 117 12.35 0.50 11.74
N PHE A 118 12.42 -0.84 11.69
CA PHE A 118 11.54 -1.74 12.45
C PHE A 118 12.24 -2.36 13.68
N SER A 119 11.47 -2.98 14.59
CA SER A 119 12.08 -3.92 15.55
C SER A 119 12.71 -5.12 14.84
N PRO A 120 13.59 -5.92 15.48
CA PRO A 120 14.15 -7.12 14.84
C PRO A 120 13.09 -8.07 14.30
N GLU A 121 12.05 -8.36 15.08
CA GLU A 121 10.93 -9.23 14.67
C GLU A 121 10.07 -8.56 13.59
N GLY A 122 9.84 -7.25 13.72
CA GLY A 122 9.12 -6.46 12.73
C GLY A 122 9.85 -6.41 11.38
N ALA A 123 11.17 -6.24 11.38
CA ALA A 123 11.99 -6.20 10.18
C ALA A 123 11.94 -7.55 9.46
N GLN A 124 12.07 -8.66 10.20
CA GLN A 124 11.92 -9.99 9.61
C GLN A 124 10.54 -10.15 8.95
N ARG A 125 9.47 -9.80 9.67
CA ARG A 125 8.10 -9.91 9.14
C ARG A 125 7.86 -9.00 7.92
N ALA A 126 8.43 -7.79 7.93
CA ALA A 126 8.33 -6.85 6.81
C ALA A 126 9.01 -7.41 5.55
N VAL A 127 10.20 -8.01 5.70
CA VAL A 127 10.92 -8.66 4.59
C VAL A 127 10.11 -9.84 4.04
N GLU A 128 9.63 -10.73 4.90
CA GLU A 128 8.79 -11.87 4.48
C GLU A 128 7.55 -11.41 3.69
N LEU A 129 6.91 -10.34 4.13
CA LEU A 129 5.75 -9.75 3.45
C LEU A 129 6.09 -9.07 2.12
N GLN A 130 7.25 -8.43 2.03
CA GLN A 130 7.72 -7.88 0.76
C GLN A 130 8.07 -8.96 -0.25
N GLU A 131 8.56 -10.12 0.21
CA GLU A 131 8.83 -11.30 -0.62
C GLU A 131 7.52 -11.98 -1.05
N ASP A 132 6.50 -12.05 -0.19
CA ASP A 132 5.14 -12.53 -0.51
C ASP A 132 4.30 -11.49 -1.30
N GLY A 133 4.93 -10.81 -2.25
CA GLY A 133 4.27 -9.81 -3.07
C GLY A 133 3.07 -10.32 -3.86
N ALA A 134 3.08 -11.61 -4.23
CA ALA A 134 2.03 -12.23 -5.01
C ALA A 134 0.67 -12.25 -4.28
N GLY A 135 0.68 -12.37 -2.95
CA GLY A 135 -0.54 -12.32 -2.13
C GLY A 135 -1.24 -10.97 -2.22
N ALA A 136 -0.50 -9.89 -1.98
CA ALA A 136 -1.01 -8.53 -2.00
C ALA A 136 -1.54 -8.14 -3.39
N HIS A 137 -0.76 -8.37 -4.45
CA HIS A 137 -1.17 -8.08 -5.84
C HIS A 137 -2.42 -8.87 -6.25
N ARG A 138 -2.55 -10.13 -5.81
CA ARG A 138 -3.77 -10.93 -6.08
C ARG A 138 -5.00 -10.37 -5.37
N ALA A 139 -4.85 -9.91 -4.13
CA ALA A 139 -5.95 -9.30 -3.39
C ALA A 139 -6.41 -8.00 -4.06
N ILE A 140 -5.46 -7.15 -4.47
CA ILE A 140 -5.69 -5.90 -5.20
C ILE A 140 -6.43 -6.17 -6.52
N ALA A 141 -5.94 -7.09 -7.35
CA ALA A 141 -6.58 -7.45 -8.61
C ALA A 141 -8.00 -8.01 -8.40
N GLY A 142 -8.21 -8.82 -7.36
CA GLY A 142 -9.54 -9.34 -7.02
C GLY A 142 -10.53 -8.25 -6.64
N GLU A 143 -10.10 -7.26 -5.87
CA GLU A 143 -10.92 -6.10 -5.55
C GLU A 143 -11.23 -5.24 -6.78
N ALA A 144 -10.22 -4.96 -7.60
CA ALA A 144 -10.40 -4.20 -8.83
C ALA A 144 -11.38 -4.89 -9.78
N CYS A 145 -11.30 -6.22 -9.93
CA CYS A 145 -12.26 -6.99 -10.71
C CYS A 145 -13.69 -6.78 -10.22
N ARG A 146 -13.91 -6.88 -8.89
CA ARG A 146 -15.22 -6.65 -8.27
C ARG A 146 -15.73 -5.23 -8.55
N VAL A 147 -14.87 -4.23 -8.41
CA VAL A 147 -15.22 -2.82 -8.61
C VAL A 147 -15.50 -2.49 -10.08
N PHE A 148 -14.75 -3.06 -11.01
CA PHE A 148 -14.94 -2.85 -12.45
C PHE A 148 -15.96 -3.79 -13.11
N GLY A 149 -16.52 -4.72 -12.35
CA GLY A 149 -17.48 -5.72 -12.85
C GLY A 149 -16.86 -6.72 -13.82
N LEU A 150 -15.62 -7.14 -13.55
CA LEU A 150 -14.91 -8.19 -14.30
C LEU A 150 -15.03 -9.54 -13.58
N PRO A 151 -14.89 -10.67 -14.30
CA PRO A 151 -14.81 -11.99 -13.68
C PRO A 151 -13.70 -12.08 -12.63
N ALA A 152 -13.96 -12.80 -11.55
CA ALA A 152 -12.95 -13.08 -10.54
C ALA A 152 -11.75 -13.81 -11.17
N GLY A 153 -10.53 -13.38 -10.81
CA GLY A 153 -9.30 -13.95 -11.35
C GLY A 153 -8.91 -13.44 -12.75
N THR A 154 -9.58 -12.41 -13.28
CA THR A 154 -9.10 -11.72 -14.48
C THR A 154 -7.67 -11.23 -14.24
N ALA A 155 -6.73 -11.68 -15.06
CA ALA A 155 -5.33 -11.31 -14.92
C ALA A 155 -5.10 -9.83 -15.21
N VAL A 156 -4.18 -9.21 -14.47
CA VAL A 156 -3.69 -7.86 -14.77
C VAL A 156 -2.77 -7.95 -15.97
N THR A 157 -3.02 -7.12 -16.98
CA THR A 157 -2.16 -6.96 -18.15
C THR A 157 -1.52 -5.58 -18.11
N TYR A 158 -0.19 -5.55 -18.18
CA TYR A 158 0.58 -4.32 -18.29
C TYR A 158 0.85 -4.08 -19.78
N ASP A 159 0.22 -3.07 -20.36
CA ASP A 159 0.58 -2.61 -21.71
C ASP A 159 1.89 -1.84 -21.57
N MET A 160 3.03 -2.51 -21.76
CA MET A 160 4.27 -1.81 -22.05
C MET A 160 4.08 -1.22 -23.45
N GLY A 161 3.93 0.10 -23.54
CA GLY A 161 3.68 0.81 -24.79
C GLY A 161 4.50 0.23 -25.95
N SER A 162 3.81 -0.15 -27.02
CA SER A 162 4.43 -0.57 -28.28
C SER A 162 4.81 0.65 -29.12
#